data_AF-A0A7C6B649-F1
#
_entry.id   AF-A0A7C6B649-F1
#
_cell.length_a   1.000
_cell.length_b   1.000
_cell.length_c   1.000
_cell.angle_alpha   90.00
_cell.angle_beta   90.00
_cell.angle_gamma   90.00
#
_symmetry.space_group_name_H-M   'P 1'
#
loop_
_entity.id
_entity.type
_entity.pdbx_description
1 polymer ?
#
loop_
_entity_poly.entity_id
_entity_poly.type
_entity_poly.pdbx_seq_one_letter_code
_entity_poly.pdbx_strand_id
1 'polypeptide(L)'
;MAIKVRFDKLIEVKENLLSEKKKELQHTIDLFETVNQEIVSLEEDIKRNYAKLSLIVSDSNEVYVLRERILWLEAKKSTLLKEKDKLAKMIDSLKTELADILKEIKMLETLKSKALYSLKKIANRKKQKKLDELALRLNLKS
;
A
#
# COMPACT_ATOMS: atom_id res chain seq x y z
N MET A 1 21.09 -0.08 -26.20
CA MET A 1 19.63 -0.32 -26.22
C MET A 1 19.18 -1.28 -25.14
N ALA A 2 19.82 -2.45 -24.98
CA ALA A 2 19.43 -3.47 -23.98
C ALA A 2 19.33 -2.98 -22.52
N ILE A 3 20.22 -2.09 -22.07
CA ILE A 3 20.21 -1.56 -20.70
C ILE A 3 18.97 -0.72 -20.42
N LYS A 4 18.54 0.12 -21.38
CA LYS A 4 17.32 0.94 -21.26
C LYS A 4 16.10 0.04 -21.08
N VAL A 5 15.96 -0.95 -21.97
CA VAL A 5 14.85 -1.91 -21.95
C VAL A 5 14.79 -2.71 -20.65
N ARG A 6 15.95 -3.08 -20.07
CA ARG A 6 16.01 -3.77 -18.77
C ARG A 6 15.50 -2.89 -17.62
N PHE A 7 15.92 -1.62 -17.57
CA PHE A 7 15.42 -0.70 -16.56
C PHE A 7 13.93 -0.41 -16.73
N ASP A 8 13.47 -0.23 -17.98
CA ASP A 8 12.05 0.02 -18.28
C ASP A 8 11.19 -1.13 -17.76
N LYS A 9 11.56 -2.38 -18.06
CA LYS A 9 10.85 -3.57 -17.55
C LYS A 9 10.88 -3.68 -16.03
N LEU A 10 12.00 -3.36 -15.39
CA LEU A 10 12.12 -3.46 -13.94
C LEU A 10 11.26 -2.40 -13.22
N ILE A 11 11.21 -1.19 -13.78
CA ILE A 11 10.33 -0.12 -13.29
C ILE A 11 8.87 -0.53 -13.48
N GLU A 12 8.50 -1.04 -14.65
CA GLU A 12 7.15 -1.52 -14.95
C GLU A 12 6.69 -2.61 -13.95
N VAL A 13 7.55 -3.58 -13.64
CA VAL A 13 7.25 -4.60 -12.61
C VAL A 13 7.01 -3.97 -11.24
N LYS A 14 7.80 -2.96 -10.85
CA LYS A 14 7.62 -2.26 -9.58
C LYS A 14 6.37 -1.38 -9.55
N GLU A 15 6.00 -0.76 -10.68
CA GLU A 15 4.77 0.00 -10.83
C GLU A 15 3.52 -0.90 -10.75
N ASN A 16 3.60 -2.10 -11.34
CA ASN A 16 2.53 -3.10 -11.21
C ASN A 16 2.37 -3.56 -9.76
N LEU A 17 3.48 -3.88 -9.08
CA LEU A 17 3.46 -4.22 -7.65
C LEU A 17 2.87 -3.07 -6.79
N LEU A 18 3.24 -1.82 -7.10
CA LEU A 18 2.68 -0.64 -6.44
C LEU A 18 1.16 -0.56 -6.64
N SER A 19 0.68 -0.83 -7.85
CA SER A 19 -0.75 -0.82 -8.19
C SER A 19 -1.52 -1.90 -7.42
N GLU A 20 -0.98 -3.11 -7.36
CA GLU A 20 -1.55 -4.22 -6.58
C GLU A 20 -1.63 -3.88 -5.09
N LYS A 21 -0.53 -3.36 -4.52
CA LYS A 21 -0.49 -2.95 -3.11
C LYS A 21 -1.44 -1.81 -2.78
N LYS A 22 -1.68 -0.88 -3.72
CA LYS A 22 -2.70 0.17 -3.56
C LYS A 22 -4.11 -0.41 -3.50
N LYS A 23 -4.42 -1.41 -4.33
CA LYS A 23 -5.72 -2.10 -4.29
C LYS A 23 -5.89 -2.85 -2.97
N GLU A 24 -4.85 -3.53 -2.50
CA GLU A 24 -4.85 -4.22 -1.21
C GLU A 24 -5.09 -3.23 -0.05
N LEU A 25 -4.42 -2.07 -0.07
CA LEU A 25 -4.64 -1.01 0.91
C LEU A 25 -6.09 -0.50 0.87
N GLN A 26 -6.62 -0.20 -0.31
CA GLN A 26 -8.00 0.28 -0.43
C GLN A 26 -8.99 -0.75 0.11
N HIS A 27 -8.84 -2.02 -0.27
CA HIS A 27 -9.68 -3.09 0.22
C HIS A 27 -9.63 -3.21 1.76
N THR A 28 -8.44 -3.06 2.35
CA THR A 28 -8.27 -3.13 3.81
C THR A 28 -8.91 -1.93 4.51
N ILE A 29 -8.89 -0.74 3.89
CA ILE A 29 -9.60 0.44 4.38
C ILE A 29 -11.11 0.21 4.33
N ASP A 30 -11.63 -0.32 3.23
CA ASP A 30 -13.07 -0.60 3.08
C ASP A 30 -13.55 -1.61 4.14
N LEU A 31 -12.74 -2.64 4.42
CA LEU A 31 -13.00 -3.60 5.51
C LEU A 31 -12.98 -2.92 6.88
N PHE A 32 -12.00 -2.04 7.14
CA PHE A 32 -11.91 -1.29 8.38
C PHE A 32 -13.15 -0.41 8.60
N GLU A 33 -13.63 0.26 7.55
CA GLU A 33 -14.85 1.08 7.60
C GLU A 33 -16.09 0.22 7.88
N THR A 34 -16.20 -0.95 7.23
CA THR A 34 -17.29 -1.90 7.45
C THR A 34 -17.32 -2.38 8.91
N VAL A 35 -16.18 -2.81 9.45
CA VAL A 35 -16.05 -3.23 10.86
C VAL A 35 -16.41 -2.07 11.80
N ASN A 36 -15.99 -0.85 11.47
CA ASN A 36 -16.31 0.33 12.27
C ASN A 36 -17.81 0.64 12.28
N GLN A 37 -18.49 0.52 11.13
CA GLN A 37 -19.95 0.66 11.05
C GLN A 37 -20.67 -0.43 11.85
N GLU A 38 -20.21 -1.67 11.80
CA GLU A 38 -20.78 -2.76 12.59
C GLU A 38 -20.63 -2.52 14.10
N ILE A 39 -19.48 -2.01 14.55
CA ILE A 39 -19.27 -1.63 15.95
C ILE A 39 -20.27 -0.55 16.38
N VAL A 40 -20.48 0.48 15.56
CA VAL A 40 -21.46 1.55 15.86
C VAL A 40 -22.88 0.98 15.97
N SER A 41 -23.27 0.11 15.04
CA SER A 41 -24.57 -0.57 15.08
C SER A 41 -24.76 -1.43 16.34
N LEU A 42 -23.71 -2.16 16.75
CA LEU A 42 -23.74 -2.93 17.99
C LEU A 42 -23.83 -2.05 19.24
N GLU A 43 -23.18 -0.89 19.24
CA GLU A 43 -23.30 0.06 20.36
C GLU A 43 -24.72 0.59 20.50
N GLU A 44 -25.39 0.89 19.39
CA GLU A 44 -26.80 1.27 19.39
C GLU A 44 -27.69 0.13 19.89
N ASP A 45 -27.43 -1.11 19.46
CA ASP A 45 -28.17 -2.29 19.92
C ASP A 45 -27.99 -2.53 21.42
N ILE A 46 -26.77 -2.41 21.93
CA ILE A 46 -26.48 -2.51 23.36
C ILE A 46 -27.26 -1.43 24.12
N LYS A 47 -27.20 -0.17 23.68
CA LYS A 47 -27.95 0.95 24.28
C LYS A 47 -29.46 0.69 24.27
N ARG A 48 -30.02 0.21 23.16
CA ARG A 48 -31.44 -0.14 23.03
C ARG A 48 -31.84 -1.24 24.01
N ASN A 49 -31.01 -2.28 24.18
CA ASN A 49 -31.31 -3.37 25.11
C ASN A 49 -31.19 -2.94 26.58
N TYR A 50 -30.22 -2.09 26.93
CA TYR A 50 -30.15 -1.48 28.26
C TYR A 50 -31.35 -0.57 28.56
N ALA A 51 -31.79 0.23 27.58
CA ALA A 51 -32.97 1.07 27.73
C ALA A 51 -34.24 0.22 27.97
N LYS A 52 -34.39 -0.90 27.25
CA LYS A 52 -35.47 -1.86 27.51
C LYS A 52 -35.40 -2.41 28.94
N LEU A 53 -34.24 -2.85 29.41
CA LEU A 53 -34.07 -3.29 30.80
C LEU A 53 -34.49 -2.24 31.84
N SER A 54 -34.27 -0.95 31.56
CA SER A 54 -34.62 0.14 32.48
C SER A 54 -36.11 0.49 32.51
N LEU A 55 -36.89 0.07 31.51
CA LEU A 55 -38.30 0.46 31.32
C LEU A 55 -39.30 -0.59 31.81
N ILE A 56 -38.88 -1.85 31.97
CA ILE A 56 -39.83 -2.95 32.17
C ILE A 56 -39.95 -3.31 33.68
N VAL A 57 -41.19 -3.40 34.15
CA VAL A 57 -41.56 -4.21 35.34
C VAL A 57 -41.58 -5.68 34.90
N SER A 58 -40.41 -6.24 34.54
CA SER A 58 -40.36 -7.51 33.81
C SER A 58 -40.37 -8.72 34.72
N ASP A 59 -40.94 -9.81 34.22
CA ASP A 59 -40.69 -11.15 34.74
C ASP A 59 -39.19 -11.46 34.73
N SER A 60 -38.72 -12.19 35.75
CA SER A 60 -37.33 -12.60 35.93
C SER A 60 -36.71 -13.24 34.68
N ASN A 61 -37.51 -13.95 33.88
CA ASN A 61 -37.07 -14.62 32.67
C ASN A 61 -36.75 -13.63 31.52
N GLU A 62 -37.54 -12.57 31.35
CA GLU A 62 -37.27 -11.54 30.33
C GLU A 62 -36.01 -10.74 30.65
N VAL A 63 -35.81 -10.42 31.93
CA VAL A 63 -34.58 -9.77 32.42
C VAL A 63 -33.36 -10.64 32.13
N TYR A 64 -33.45 -11.95 32.39
CA TYR A 64 -32.36 -12.89 32.10
C TYR A 64 -32.01 -12.92 30.61
N VAL A 65 -33.01 -13.09 29.73
CA VAL A 65 -32.78 -13.12 28.27
C VAL A 65 -32.16 -11.82 27.76
N LEU A 66 -32.61 -10.67 28.25
CA LEU A 66 -32.04 -9.37 27.86
C LEU A 66 -30.59 -9.20 28.33
N ARG A 67 -30.26 -9.67 29.54
CA ARG A 67 -28.89 -9.65 30.06
C ARG A 67 -27.96 -10.55 29.23
N GLU A 68 -28.36 -11.79 28.96
CA GLU A 68 -27.58 -12.71 28.13
C GLU A 68 -27.35 -12.13 26.73
N ARG A 69 -28.37 -11.49 26.14
CA ARG A 69 -28.22 -10.83 24.85
C ARG A 69 -27.24 -9.66 24.88
N ILE A 70 -27.26 -8.85 25.93
CA ILE A 70 -26.29 -7.75 26.11
C ILE A 70 -24.87 -8.30 26.24
N LEU A 71 -24.67 -9.31 27.07
CA LEU A 71 -23.37 -9.96 27.23
C LEU A 71 -22.83 -10.50 25.90
N TRP A 72 -23.70 -11.14 25.11
CA TRP A 72 -23.34 -11.59 23.78
C TRP A 72 -22.96 -10.45 22.83
N LEU A 73 -23.72 -9.34 22.82
CA LEU A 73 -23.41 -8.16 22.01
C LEU A 73 -22.09 -7.50 22.43
N GLU A 74 -21.81 -7.42 23.74
CA GLU A 74 -20.57 -6.88 24.28
C GLU A 74 -19.37 -7.76 23.92
N ALA A 75 -19.52 -9.08 23.99
CA ALA A 75 -18.48 -10.03 23.56
C ALA A 75 -18.20 -9.91 22.05
N LYS A 76 -19.26 -9.78 21.23
CA LYS A 76 -19.13 -9.55 19.79
C LYS A 76 -18.41 -8.23 19.49
N LYS A 77 -18.80 -7.15 20.18
CA LYS A 77 -18.13 -5.84 20.08
C LYS A 77 -16.65 -5.92 20.44
N SER A 78 -16.30 -6.62 21.51
CA SER A 78 -14.90 -6.85 21.91
C SER A 78 -14.09 -7.54 20.82
N THR A 79 -14.69 -8.50 20.12
CA THR A 79 -14.06 -9.20 19.00
C THR A 79 -13.81 -8.28 17.81
N LEU A 80 -14.81 -7.48 17.43
CA LEU A 80 -14.69 -6.52 16.32
C LEU A 80 -13.69 -5.40 16.62
N LEU A 81 -13.57 -4.95 17.88
CA LEU A 81 -12.53 -4.00 18.28
C LEU A 81 -11.12 -4.56 18.06
N LYS A 82 -10.89 -5.83 18.41
CA LYS A 82 -9.61 -6.50 18.14
C LYS A 82 -9.34 -6.63 16.64
N GLU A 83 -10.37 -6.89 15.84
CA GLU A 83 -10.25 -6.95 14.38
C GLU A 83 -9.93 -5.57 13.79
N LYS A 84 -10.63 -4.52 14.24
CA LYS A 84 -10.34 -3.13 13.88
C LYS A 84 -8.88 -2.75 14.16
N ASP A 85 -8.34 -3.13 15.31
CA ASP A 85 -6.93 -2.89 15.66
C ASP A 85 -5.97 -3.64 14.75
N LYS A 86 -6.30 -4.87 14.34
CA LYS A 86 -5.49 -5.64 13.39
C LYS A 86 -5.50 -4.98 12.01
N LEU A 87 -6.66 -4.57 11.53
CA LEU A 87 -6.81 -3.87 10.25
C LEU A 87 -6.05 -2.54 10.25
N ALA A 88 -6.10 -1.78 11.33
CA ALA A 88 -5.33 -0.54 11.47
C ALA A 88 -3.82 -0.79 11.33
N LYS A 89 -3.28 -1.80 12.02
CA LYS A 89 -1.86 -2.18 11.91
C LYS A 89 -1.50 -2.63 10.49
N MET A 90 -2.38 -3.37 9.83
CA MET A 90 -2.19 -3.81 8.45
C MET A 90 -2.17 -2.63 7.48
N ILE A 91 -3.08 -1.66 7.65
CA ILE A 91 -3.10 -0.41 6.88
C ILE A 91 -1.77 0.34 7.03
N ASP A 92 -1.24 0.46 8.25
CA ASP A 92 0.03 1.16 8.49
C ASP A 92 1.23 0.41 7.90
N SER A 93 1.23 -0.93 7.96
CA SER A 93 2.23 -1.76 7.26
C SER A 93 2.20 -1.53 5.75
N LEU A 94 1.01 -1.60 5.14
CA LEU A 94 0.83 -1.40 3.70
C LEU A 94 1.24 0.00 3.24
N LYS A 95 0.95 1.05 4.02
CA LYS A 95 1.45 2.40 3.74
C LYS A 95 2.97 2.47 3.74
N THR A 96 3.62 1.77 4.66
CA THR A 96 5.09 1.72 4.76
C THR A 96 5.67 0.98 3.56
N GLU A 97 5.12 -0.18 3.20
CA GLU A 97 5.50 -0.96 2.02
C GLU A 97 5.36 -0.13 0.73
N LEU A 98 4.25 0.59 0.57
CA LEU A 98 4.03 1.48 -0.58
C LEU A 98 5.06 2.61 -0.66
N ALA A 99 5.41 3.20 0.49
CA ALA A 99 6.43 4.25 0.54
C ALA A 99 7.80 3.71 0.12
N ASP A 100 8.14 2.49 0.50
CA ASP A 100 9.41 1.86 0.13
C ASP A 100 9.44 1.46 -1.35
N ILE A 101 8.35 0.93 -1.90
CA ILE A 101 8.24 0.66 -3.35
C ILE A 101 8.42 1.97 -4.15
N LEU A 102 7.82 3.08 -3.71
CA LEU A 102 8.01 4.38 -4.35
C LEU A 102 9.46 4.87 -4.30
N LYS A 103 10.17 4.66 -3.19
CA LYS A 103 11.61 4.99 -3.10
C LYS A 103 12.43 4.13 -4.07
N GLU A 104 12.13 2.84 -4.17
CA GLU A 104 12.81 1.93 -5.09
C GLU A 104 12.60 2.33 -6.55
N ILE A 105 11.38 2.69 -6.95
CA ILE A 105 11.08 3.19 -8.31
C ILE A 105 11.94 4.42 -8.62
N LYS A 106 11.96 5.42 -7.73
CA LYS A 106 12.79 6.63 -7.91
C LYS A 106 14.28 6.31 -8.01
N MET A 107 14.75 5.33 -7.23
CA MET A 107 16.13 4.87 -7.30
C MET A 107 16.43 4.22 -8.66
N LEU A 108 15.53 3.38 -9.18
CA LEU A 108 15.68 2.75 -10.49
C LEU A 108 15.70 3.78 -11.63
N GLU A 109 14.86 4.81 -11.57
CA GLU A 109 14.88 5.92 -12.53
C GLU A 109 16.19 6.70 -12.51
N THR A 110 16.73 6.93 -11.30
CA THR A 110 18.03 7.59 -11.11
C THR A 110 19.16 6.74 -11.70
N LEU A 111 19.15 5.43 -11.45
CA LEU A 111 20.14 4.48 -11.97
C LEU A 111 20.06 4.38 -13.50
N LYS A 112 18.84 4.31 -14.06
CA LYS A 112 18.60 4.35 -15.51
C LYS A 112 19.20 5.61 -16.13
N SER A 113 18.94 6.78 -15.54
CA SER A 113 19.45 8.06 -16.03
C SER A 113 20.99 8.12 -16.01
N LYS A 114 21.61 7.68 -14.90
CA LYS A 114 23.08 7.60 -14.76
C LYS A 114 23.69 6.64 -15.79
N ALA A 115 23.07 5.48 -16.01
CA ALA A 115 23.54 4.48 -16.99
C ALA A 115 23.42 4.99 -18.43
N LEU A 116 22.35 5.70 -18.78
CA LEU A 116 22.20 6.30 -20.10
C LEU A 116 23.22 7.41 -20.34
N TYR A 117 23.47 8.25 -19.33
CA TYR A 117 24.48 9.29 -19.40
C TYR A 117 25.89 8.71 -19.64
N SER A 118 26.28 7.68 -18.89
CA SER A 118 27.59 7.04 -19.05
C SER A 118 27.75 6.39 -20.43
N LEU A 119 26.71 5.72 -20.95
CA LEU A 119 26.70 5.17 -22.30
C LEU A 119 26.87 6.26 -23.37
N LYS A 120 26.15 7.39 -23.24
CA LYS A 120 26.29 8.52 -24.16
C LYS A 120 27.70 9.10 -24.13
N LYS A 121 28.28 9.26 -22.94
CA LYS A 121 29.66 9.74 -22.75
C LYS A 121 30.68 8.81 -23.41
N ILE A 122 30.53 7.49 -23.26
CA ILE A 122 31.40 6.50 -23.91
C ILE A 122 31.25 6.55 -25.43
N ALA A 123 30.02 6.62 -25.95
CA ALA A 123 29.77 6.71 -27.38
C ALA A 123 30.39 7.97 -27.99
N ASN A 124 30.27 9.12 -27.31
CA ASN A 124 30.88 10.38 -27.74
C ASN A 124 32.42 10.30 -27.75
N ARG A 125 33.03 9.73 -26.70
CA ARG A 125 34.49 9.49 -26.66
C ARG A 125 34.97 8.60 -27.80
N LYS A 126 34.23 7.53 -28.12
CA LYS A 126 34.56 6.64 -29.25
C LYS A 126 34.44 7.36 -30.60
N LYS A 127 33.42 8.20 -30.78
CA LYS A 127 33.26 9.02 -31.98
C LYS A 127 34.40 10.02 -32.13
N GLN A 128 34.75 10.74 -31.06
CA GLN A 128 35.83 11.71 -31.07
C GLN A 128 37.16 11.05 -31.47
N LYS A 129 37.53 9.93 -30.84
CA LYS A 129 38.75 9.19 -31.20
C LYS A 129 38.82 8.83 -32.68
N LYS A 130 37.70 8.39 -33.27
CA LYS A 130 37.64 8.08 -34.72
C LYS A 130 37.84 9.32 -35.59
N LEU A 131 37.28 10.46 -35.19
CA LEU A 131 37.46 11.72 -35.91
C LEU A 131 38.92 12.20 -35.82
N ASP A 132 39.52 12.11 -34.62
CA ASP A 132 40.93 12.46 -34.40
C ASP A 132 41.87 11.57 -35.24
N GLU A 133 41.62 10.25 -35.26
CA GLU A 133 42.37 9.30 -36.11
C GLU A 133 42.25 9.62 -37.61
N LEU A 134 41.06 10.00 -38.08
CA LEU A 134 40.83 10.41 -39.47
C LEU A 134 41.58 11.70 -39.81
N ALA A 135 41.53 12.71 -38.91
CA ALA A 135 42.24 13.97 -39.08
C ALA A 135 43.76 13.75 -39.18
N LEU A 136 44.33 12.89 -38.33
CA LEU A 136 45.75 12.52 -38.40
C LEU A 136 46.12 11.87 -39.73
N ARG A 137 45.27 10.97 -40.26
CA ARG A 137 45.52 10.32 -41.56
C ARG A 137 45.43 11.28 -42.74
N LEU A 138 44.58 12.30 -42.67
CA LEU A 138 44.48 13.32 -43.71
C LEU A 138 45.68 14.26 -43.69
N ASN A 139 46.15 14.67 -42.51
CA ASN A 139 47.34 15.51 -42.35
C ASN A 139 48.65 14.81 -42.74
N LEU A 140 48.70 13.47 -42.70
CA LEU A 140 49.86 12.69 -43.18
C LEU A 140 49.87 12.50 -44.72
N LYS A 141 48.79 12.88 -45.41
CA LYS A 141 48.65 12.77 -46.88
C LYS A 141 48.83 14.10 -47.62
N SER A 142 48.94 15.21 -46.88
CA SER A 142 49.26 16.56 -47.38
C SER A 142 50.74 16.84 -47.21
#